data_AF-A0A373CFR6-F1
#
_entry.id   AF-A0A373CFR6-F1
#
_cell.length_a   1.000
_cell.length_b   1.000
_cell.length_c   1.000
_cell.angle_alpha   90.00
_cell.angle_beta   90.00
_cell.angle_gamma   90.00
#
_symmetry.space_group_name_H-M   'P 1'
#
loop_
_entity.id
_entity.type
_entity.pdbx_description
1 polymer ?
#
loop_
_entity_poly.entity_id
_entity_poly.type
_entity_poly.pdbx_seq_one_letter_code
_entity_poly.pdbx_strand_id
1 'polypeptide(L)'
;MKKFHKKIDYRSRKAMVGFLKNHFRYDTMSSWNRASSYANNMKIRSLGLTSEQASRLYDIMDCDGAYETINELTDEFDRENDYAWQAHFNGRSGGYLVLYSGGLKDTGYKSFCTSCGQRNFRTVEESGCTCGRCRKDTRVNYKHPLMQKYASGRSVDENEDFEEWSIEELRERCRVVERFDILCDSIVEEAARLSESVETVEETVYVPTKRKVLKEVAIC
;
A
#
# COMPACT_ATOMS: atom_id res chain seq x y z
N MET A 1 14.04 16.41 -9.89
CA MET A 1 13.43 15.29 -9.14
C MET A 1 14.45 14.17 -8.96
N LYS A 2 14.40 13.49 -7.82
CA LYS A 2 15.28 12.37 -7.47
C LYS A 2 14.92 11.15 -8.33
N LYS A 3 15.96 10.43 -8.78
CA LYS A 3 15.83 9.13 -9.43
C LYS A 3 16.42 8.04 -8.54
N PHE A 4 15.68 6.96 -8.40
CA PHE A 4 16.03 5.76 -7.63
C PHE A 4 16.58 4.68 -8.53
N HIS A 5 15.96 4.45 -9.70
CA HIS A 5 16.41 3.44 -10.65
C HIS A 5 17.84 3.69 -11.11
N LYS A 6 18.61 2.59 -11.16
CA LYS A 6 19.96 2.55 -11.70
C LYS A 6 20.08 1.35 -12.60
N LYS A 7 20.65 1.54 -13.79
CA LYS A 7 20.94 0.44 -14.72
C LYS A 7 21.97 -0.51 -14.14
N ILE A 8 21.65 -1.81 -14.11
CA ILE A 8 22.51 -2.87 -13.60
C ILE A 8 23.15 -3.65 -14.76
N ASP A 9 24.44 -4.01 -14.62
CA ASP A 9 25.08 -4.98 -15.52
C ASP A 9 24.83 -6.42 -15.05
N TYR A 10 23.82 -7.06 -15.62
CA TYR A 10 23.41 -8.45 -15.34
C TYR A 10 24.40 -9.54 -15.81
N ARG A 11 25.52 -9.15 -16.43
CA ARG A 11 26.62 -10.06 -16.80
C ARG A 11 27.70 -10.11 -15.72
N SER A 12 27.73 -9.14 -14.82
CA SER A 12 28.73 -9.02 -13.77
C SER A 12 28.14 -9.40 -12.41
N ARG A 13 28.57 -10.54 -11.86
CA ARG A 13 28.25 -10.94 -10.48
C ARG A 13 28.55 -9.81 -9.50
N LYS A 14 29.74 -9.23 -9.61
CA LYS A 14 30.18 -8.11 -8.76
C LYS A 14 29.22 -6.92 -8.82
N ALA A 15 28.67 -6.61 -9.99
CA ALA A 15 27.71 -5.52 -10.14
C ALA A 15 26.36 -5.85 -9.48
N MET A 16 25.84 -7.07 -9.68
CA MET A 16 24.58 -7.53 -9.06
C MET A 16 24.68 -7.63 -7.53
N VAL A 17 25.73 -8.28 -7.02
CA VAL A 17 26.03 -8.36 -5.58
C VAL A 17 26.20 -6.96 -5.00
N GLY A 18 26.96 -6.10 -5.68
CA GLY A 18 27.18 -4.72 -5.25
C GLY A 18 25.89 -3.91 -5.20
N PHE A 19 24.98 -4.10 -6.16
CA PHE A 19 23.67 -3.45 -6.18
C PHE A 19 22.82 -3.90 -4.98
N LEU A 20 22.65 -5.21 -4.78
CA LEU A 20 21.83 -5.75 -3.69
C LEU A 20 22.41 -5.43 -2.30
N LYS A 21 23.71 -5.62 -2.10
CA LYS A 21 24.36 -5.42 -0.80
C LYS A 21 24.37 -3.96 -0.33
N ASN A 22 24.49 -3.02 -1.27
CA ASN A 22 24.61 -1.60 -0.95
C ASN A 22 23.30 -0.82 -1.16
N HIS A 23 22.21 -1.49 -1.52
CA HIS A 23 20.90 -0.86 -1.61
C HIS A 23 20.47 -0.32 -0.24
N PHE A 24 19.81 0.84 -0.20
CA PHE A 24 19.30 1.39 1.05
C PHE A 24 18.28 0.43 1.68
N ARG A 25 18.28 0.36 3.01
CA ARG A 25 17.39 -0.52 3.77
C ARG A 25 16.68 0.24 4.88
N TYR A 26 15.47 -0.19 5.21
CA TYR A 26 14.68 0.36 6.31
C TYR A 26 14.29 -0.75 7.29
N ASP A 27 14.33 -0.44 8.58
CA ASP A 27 13.91 -1.35 9.65
C ASP A 27 12.39 -1.50 9.61
N THR A 28 11.88 -2.68 9.26
CA THR A 28 10.45 -2.92 9.03
C THR A 28 9.66 -3.13 10.32
N MET A 29 10.32 -3.60 11.39
CA MET A 29 9.72 -3.82 12.70
C MET A 29 10.78 -3.61 13.81
N SER A 30 10.71 -2.48 14.52
CA SER A 30 11.73 -2.06 15.50
C SER A 30 11.89 -3.01 16.71
N SER A 31 13.10 -2.99 17.29
CA SER A 31 13.69 -3.66 18.48
C SER A 31 13.44 -5.16 18.74
N TRP A 32 12.39 -5.76 18.20
CA TRP A 32 11.95 -7.12 18.55
C TRP A 32 12.55 -8.20 17.66
N ASN A 33 12.76 -7.92 16.36
CA ASN A 33 13.35 -8.88 15.42
C ASN A 33 14.47 -8.29 14.55
N ARG A 34 14.79 -7.00 14.70
CA ARG A 34 15.77 -6.24 13.89
C ARG A 34 15.58 -6.43 12.37
N ALA A 35 14.36 -6.73 11.92
CA ALA A 35 14.13 -7.03 10.52
C ALA A 35 14.30 -5.77 9.67
N SER A 36 15.05 -5.89 8.58
CA SER A 36 15.19 -4.85 7.57
C SER A 36 14.85 -5.36 6.17
N SER A 37 14.47 -4.43 5.30
CA SER A 37 14.23 -4.72 3.89
C SER A 37 14.72 -3.59 2.99
N TYR A 38 14.85 -3.88 1.70
CA TYR A 38 15.08 -2.88 0.65
C TYR A 38 14.06 -1.75 0.75
N ALA A 39 14.54 -0.51 0.72
CA ALA A 39 13.69 0.64 0.88
C ALA A 39 14.24 1.84 0.11
N ASN A 40 13.38 2.84 -0.06
CA ASN A 40 13.73 4.14 -0.61
C ASN A 40 13.09 5.27 0.22
N ASN A 41 13.87 6.31 0.50
CA ASN A 41 13.37 7.49 1.24
C ASN A 41 12.51 8.35 0.31
N MET A 42 11.19 8.28 0.53
CA MET A 42 10.13 8.94 -0.23
C MET A 42 9.59 10.22 0.44
N LYS A 43 10.23 10.71 1.50
CA LYS A 43 9.84 11.99 2.12
C LYS A 43 9.91 13.09 1.08
N ILE A 44 8.85 13.89 0.94
CA ILE A 44 8.73 15.00 -0.04
C ILE A 44 10.00 15.86 -0.12
N ARG A 45 10.51 16.29 1.04
CA ARG A 45 11.75 17.09 1.14
C ARG A 45 13.02 16.42 0.57
N SER A 46 12.99 15.12 0.34
CA SER A 46 14.09 14.30 -0.18
C SER A 46 13.91 13.91 -1.65
N LEU A 47 12.80 14.30 -2.29
CA LEU A 47 12.48 13.94 -3.67
C LEU A 47 13.02 14.93 -4.73
N GLY A 48 13.67 16.02 -4.31
CA GLY A 48 14.20 17.02 -5.24
C GLY A 48 13.10 17.70 -6.07
N LEU A 49 11.95 17.93 -5.43
CA LEU A 49 10.84 18.75 -5.91
C LEU A 49 11.13 20.23 -5.64
N THR A 50 10.47 21.14 -6.35
CA THR A 50 10.51 22.57 -6.01
C THR A 50 9.75 22.84 -4.71
N SER A 51 10.01 23.98 -4.06
CA SER A 51 9.27 24.37 -2.85
C SER A 51 7.76 24.50 -3.11
N GLU A 52 7.38 24.94 -4.31
CA GLU A 52 5.97 25.05 -4.72
C GLU A 52 5.32 23.67 -4.87
N GLN A 53 5.96 22.75 -5.60
CA GLN A 53 5.49 21.37 -5.75
C GLN A 53 5.37 20.68 -4.37
N ALA A 54 6.37 20.87 -3.51
CA ALA A 54 6.37 20.30 -2.17
C ALA A 54 5.23 20.86 -1.30
N SER A 55 4.98 22.18 -1.34
CA SER A 55 3.86 22.80 -0.61
C SER A 55 2.53 22.21 -1.04
N ARG A 56 2.25 22.18 -2.35
CA ARG A 56 1.00 21.64 -2.89
C ARG A 56 0.79 20.18 -2.54
N LEU A 57 1.86 19.37 -2.51
CA LEU A 57 1.74 17.98 -2.08
C LEU A 57 1.36 17.83 -0.62
N TYR A 58 1.83 18.70 0.27
CA TYR A 58 1.37 18.69 1.66
C TYR A 58 -0.13 19.01 1.75
N ASP A 59 -0.60 19.99 0.99
CA ASP A 59 -2.03 20.33 0.94
C ASP A 59 -2.87 19.16 0.39
N ILE A 60 -2.40 18.52 -0.70
CA ILE A 60 -3.07 17.35 -1.30
C ILE A 60 -3.13 16.20 -0.30
N MET A 61 -2.06 15.93 0.45
CA MET A 61 -2.01 14.84 1.44
C MET A 61 -3.06 14.94 2.55
N ASP A 62 -3.60 16.14 2.80
CA ASP A 62 -4.64 16.39 3.80
C ASP A 62 -6.07 16.14 3.25
N CYS A 63 -6.20 15.86 1.95
CA CYS A 63 -7.48 15.57 1.30
C CYS A 63 -7.88 14.09 1.41
N ASP A 64 -9.19 13.83 1.50
CA ASP A 64 -9.72 12.47 1.38
C ASP A 64 -9.35 11.88 0.00
N GLY A 65 -8.84 10.65 -0.02
CA GLY A 65 -8.42 9.98 -1.26
C GLY A 65 -7.06 10.41 -1.80
N ALA A 66 -6.29 11.25 -1.10
CA ALA A 66 -4.99 11.77 -1.56
C ALA A 66 -3.98 10.71 -2.04
N TYR A 67 -4.10 9.48 -1.54
CA TYR A 67 -3.20 8.37 -1.86
C TYR A 67 -3.77 7.39 -2.87
N GLU A 68 -4.94 7.62 -3.46
CA GLU A 68 -5.58 6.66 -4.38
C GLU A 68 -4.68 6.32 -5.57
N THR A 69 -4.18 7.31 -6.31
CA THR A 69 -3.31 7.06 -7.48
C THR A 69 -1.97 6.44 -7.09
N ILE A 70 -1.40 6.83 -5.95
CA ILE A 70 -0.17 6.25 -5.42
C ILE A 70 -0.40 4.78 -5.02
N ASN A 71 -1.52 4.48 -4.38
CA ASN A 71 -1.89 3.13 -3.98
C ASN A 71 -2.11 2.24 -5.21
N GLU A 72 -2.70 2.78 -6.29
CA GLU A 72 -2.86 2.07 -7.57
C GLU A 72 -1.52 1.62 -8.15
N LEU A 73 -0.49 2.49 -8.12
CA LEU A 73 0.87 2.13 -8.57
C LEU A 73 1.47 0.99 -7.73
N THR A 74 1.31 1.04 -6.40
CA THR A 74 1.79 -0.05 -5.53
C THR A 74 0.98 -1.34 -5.71
N ASP A 75 -0.34 -1.25 -5.92
CA ASP A 75 -1.20 -2.40 -6.18
C ASP A 75 -0.91 -3.05 -7.55
N GLU A 76 -0.53 -2.26 -8.55
CA GLU A 76 -0.04 -2.77 -9.83
C GLU A 76 1.27 -3.53 -9.65
N PHE A 77 2.25 -2.95 -8.94
CA PHE A 77 3.49 -3.65 -8.62
C PHE A 77 3.24 -4.96 -7.87
N ASP A 78 2.36 -4.97 -6.86
CA ASP A 78 2.00 -6.17 -6.11
C ASP A 78 1.41 -7.25 -7.05
N ARG A 79 0.49 -6.86 -7.95
CA ARG A 79 -0.14 -7.77 -8.93
C ARG A 79 0.86 -8.36 -9.92
N GLU A 80 1.73 -7.53 -10.48
CA GLU A 80 2.73 -7.97 -11.46
C GLU A 80 3.86 -8.81 -10.84
N ASN A 81 3.87 -8.97 -9.52
CA ASN A 81 4.77 -9.86 -8.79
C ASN A 81 4.02 -11.02 -8.12
N ASP A 82 2.79 -11.31 -8.58
CA ASP A 82 1.92 -12.35 -8.03
C ASP A 82 1.76 -12.27 -6.50
N TYR A 83 1.86 -11.06 -5.95
CA TYR A 83 1.88 -10.74 -4.52
C TYR A 83 3.03 -11.41 -3.73
N ALA A 84 3.96 -12.11 -4.39
CA ALA A 84 5.16 -12.65 -3.76
C ALA A 84 6.10 -11.54 -3.31
N TRP A 85 6.11 -10.43 -4.06
CA TRP A 85 6.76 -9.17 -3.71
C TRP A 85 5.73 -8.06 -3.69
N GLN A 86 5.79 -7.23 -2.66
CA GLN A 86 4.85 -6.14 -2.45
C GLN A 86 5.55 -4.88 -1.96
N ALA A 87 5.01 -3.70 -2.24
CA ALA A 87 5.58 -2.43 -1.81
C ALA A 87 4.62 -1.67 -0.90
N HIS A 88 5.09 -1.30 0.31
CA HIS A 88 4.26 -0.55 1.28
C HIS A 88 5.04 0.58 1.93
N PHE A 89 4.37 1.71 2.18
CA PHE A 89 4.96 2.80 2.94
C PHE A 89 5.12 2.43 4.43
N ASN A 90 6.27 2.74 5.00
CA ASN A 90 6.60 2.54 6.40
C ASN A 90 7.36 3.75 6.97
N GLY A 91 7.50 3.75 8.29
CA GLY A 91 8.18 4.76 9.08
C GLY A 91 7.27 5.91 9.50
N ARG A 92 7.81 6.80 10.33
CA ARG A 92 7.10 7.99 10.79
C ARG A 92 6.64 8.82 9.58
N SER A 93 5.35 9.09 9.54
CA SER A 93 4.66 9.78 8.44
C SER A 93 4.74 9.07 7.08
N GLY A 94 4.96 7.75 7.06
CA GLY A 94 5.02 6.97 5.81
C GLY A 94 6.17 7.38 4.88
N GLY A 95 7.29 7.86 5.43
CA GLY A 95 8.35 8.47 4.64
C GLY A 95 9.23 7.53 3.82
N TYR A 96 9.06 6.21 3.92
CA TYR A 96 9.87 5.23 3.21
C TYR A 96 8.97 4.25 2.49
N LEU A 97 9.17 4.05 1.19
CA LEU A 97 8.61 2.90 0.51
C LEU A 97 9.52 1.71 0.79
N VAL A 98 8.94 0.58 1.17
CA VAL A 98 9.68 -0.62 1.57
C VAL A 98 9.16 -1.83 0.82
N LEU A 99 10.07 -2.66 0.33
CA LEU A 99 9.76 -3.92 -0.33
C LEU A 99 9.47 -5.00 0.73
N TYR A 100 8.45 -5.83 0.53
CA TYR A 100 8.12 -6.94 1.40
C TYR A 100 7.99 -8.22 0.58
N SER A 101 8.41 -9.33 1.16
CA SER A 101 7.93 -10.64 0.70
C SER A 101 6.50 -10.86 1.18
N GLY A 102 5.72 -11.66 0.48
CA GLY A 102 4.31 -11.86 0.83
C GLY A 102 3.64 -12.97 0.04
N GLY A 103 2.32 -12.86 -0.06
CA GLY A 103 1.52 -13.69 -0.93
C GLY A 103 0.04 -13.40 -0.79
N LEU A 104 -0.76 -14.27 -1.40
CA LEU A 104 -2.20 -14.31 -1.20
C LEU A 104 -2.55 -15.45 -0.24
N LYS A 105 -3.48 -15.19 0.67
CA LYS A 105 -4.11 -16.22 1.49
C LYS A 105 -5.61 -16.25 1.25
N ASP A 106 -6.18 -17.45 1.23
CA ASP A 106 -7.62 -17.59 1.31
C ASP A 106 -8.10 -17.07 2.67
N THR A 107 -9.07 -16.16 2.66
CA THR A 107 -9.67 -15.63 3.88
C THR A 107 -10.60 -16.63 4.57
N GLY A 108 -11.03 -17.68 3.87
CA GLY A 108 -12.02 -18.66 4.33
C GLY A 108 -13.45 -18.12 4.35
N TYR A 109 -13.68 -16.85 3.98
CA TYR A 109 -15.03 -16.31 3.87
C TYR A 109 -15.72 -16.89 2.63
N LYS A 110 -16.91 -17.44 2.85
CA LYS A 110 -17.70 -18.12 1.82
C LYS A 110 -18.89 -17.31 1.33
N SER A 111 -19.39 -16.39 2.14
CA SER A 111 -20.52 -15.52 1.76
C SER A 111 -20.40 -14.12 2.34
N PHE A 112 -21.12 -13.17 1.77
CA PHE A 112 -21.19 -11.79 2.25
C PHE A 112 -22.58 -11.19 2.08
N CYS A 113 -22.89 -10.16 2.87
CA CYS A 113 -24.12 -9.39 2.78
C CYS A 113 -23.97 -8.28 1.73
N THR A 114 -24.84 -8.26 0.71
CA THR A 114 -24.82 -7.21 -0.32
C THR A 114 -25.33 -5.86 0.19
N SER A 115 -26.09 -5.82 1.29
CA SER A 115 -26.58 -4.55 1.87
C SER A 115 -25.58 -3.86 2.80
N CYS A 116 -24.66 -4.58 3.45
CA CYS A 116 -23.81 -3.99 4.49
C CYS A 116 -22.36 -4.53 4.52
N GLY A 117 -21.98 -5.40 3.57
CA GLY A 117 -20.64 -5.94 3.43
C GLY A 117 -20.23 -7.01 4.46
N GLN A 118 -21.11 -7.39 5.41
CA GLN A 118 -20.73 -8.36 6.44
C GLN A 118 -20.39 -9.73 5.83
N ARG A 119 -19.12 -10.15 5.98
CA ARG A 119 -18.61 -11.45 5.54
C ARG A 119 -18.96 -12.58 6.53
N ASN A 120 -18.99 -13.82 6.04
CA ASN A 120 -19.29 -15.02 6.84
C ASN A 120 -18.50 -16.23 6.32
N PHE A 121 -18.03 -17.08 7.24
CA PHE A 121 -17.26 -18.31 6.95
C PHE A 121 -18.13 -19.47 6.45
N ARG A 122 -19.45 -19.30 6.46
CA ARG A 122 -20.42 -20.28 5.96
C ARG A 122 -21.07 -19.79 4.68
N THR A 123 -21.44 -20.73 3.83
CA THR A 123 -22.27 -20.50 2.65
C THR A 123 -23.71 -20.14 3.03
N VAL A 124 -24.48 -19.66 2.07
CA VAL A 124 -25.92 -19.39 2.22
C VAL A 124 -26.68 -20.70 2.47
N GLU A 125 -26.27 -21.81 1.89
CA GLU A 125 -26.85 -23.14 2.10
C GLU A 125 -26.66 -23.61 3.55
N GLU A 126 -25.50 -23.29 4.16
CA GLU A 126 -25.19 -23.65 5.54
C GLU A 126 -25.81 -22.70 6.59
N SER A 127 -26.11 -21.45 6.24
CA SER A 127 -26.43 -20.40 7.22
C SER A 127 -27.64 -19.51 6.91
N GLY A 128 -28.28 -19.70 5.77
CA GLY A 128 -29.40 -18.88 5.29
C GLY A 128 -28.95 -17.55 4.67
N CYS A 129 -29.92 -16.85 4.07
CA CYS A 129 -29.68 -15.56 3.40
C CYS A 129 -29.73 -14.34 4.35
N THR A 130 -30.15 -14.52 5.60
CA THR A 130 -30.30 -13.42 6.57
C THR A 130 -28.95 -12.93 7.08
N CYS A 131 -28.73 -11.61 7.04
CA CYS A 131 -27.53 -10.99 7.56
C CYS A 131 -27.57 -10.87 9.10
N GLY A 132 -26.54 -11.34 9.81
CA GLY A 132 -26.45 -11.23 11.27
C GLY A 132 -26.27 -9.79 11.78
N ARG A 133 -25.68 -8.90 10.97
CA ARG A 133 -25.47 -7.48 11.30
C ARG A 133 -26.71 -6.62 11.00
N CYS A 134 -27.22 -6.64 9.76
CA CYS A 134 -28.29 -5.74 9.34
C CYS A 134 -29.68 -6.41 9.23
N ARG A 135 -29.78 -7.72 9.52
CA ARG A 135 -31.02 -8.52 9.56
C ARG A 135 -31.81 -8.59 8.23
N LYS A 136 -31.23 -8.16 7.11
CA LYS A 136 -31.82 -8.27 5.77
C LYS A 136 -31.44 -9.58 5.10
N ASP A 137 -32.35 -10.13 4.30
CA ASP A 137 -32.15 -11.35 3.50
C ASP A 137 -31.38 -11.03 2.20
N THR A 138 -30.09 -10.74 2.36
CA THR A 138 -29.23 -10.20 1.30
C THR A 138 -27.86 -10.88 1.25
N ARG A 139 -27.71 -12.02 1.93
CA ARG A 139 -26.46 -12.79 1.91
C ARG A 139 -26.36 -13.64 0.66
N VAL A 140 -25.21 -13.56 -0.01
CA VAL A 140 -24.88 -14.31 -1.23
C VAL A 140 -23.51 -14.98 -1.07
N ASN A 141 -23.31 -16.11 -1.72
CA ASN A 141 -22.01 -16.79 -1.76
C ASN A 141 -21.00 -16.02 -2.62
N TYR A 142 -19.72 -16.12 -2.27
CA TYR A 142 -18.64 -15.73 -3.17
C TYR A 142 -18.55 -16.73 -4.32
N LYS A 143 -18.31 -16.24 -5.55
CA LYS A 143 -18.15 -17.08 -6.75
C LYS A 143 -16.80 -17.81 -6.79
N HIS A 144 -15.78 -17.18 -6.21
CA HIS A 144 -14.43 -17.70 -6.07
C HIS A 144 -13.95 -17.42 -4.65
N PRO A 145 -12.98 -18.19 -4.11
CA PRO A 145 -12.38 -17.91 -2.82
C PRO A 145 -11.96 -16.44 -2.72
N LEU A 146 -12.34 -15.79 -1.62
CA LEU A 146 -11.92 -14.43 -1.36
C LEU A 146 -10.47 -14.46 -0.87
N MET A 147 -9.56 -14.04 -1.74
CA MET A 147 -8.14 -13.93 -1.41
C MET A 147 -7.83 -12.59 -0.73
N GLN A 148 -6.89 -12.60 0.20
CA GLN A 148 -6.34 -11.41 0.85
C GLN A 148 -4.83 -11.41 0.71
N LYS A 149 -4.26 -10.29 0.23
CA LYS A 149 -2.80 -10.09 0.24
C LYS A 149 -2.29 -9.97 1.67
N TYR A 150 -1.15 -10.60 1.95
CA TYR A 150 -0.41 -10.44 3.19
C TYR A 150 1.04 -10.11 2.88
N ALA A 151 1.63 -9.22 3.68
CA ALA A 151 3.06 -8.99 3.72
C ALA A 151 3.67 -9.78 4.89
N SER A 152 4.83 -10.39 4.64
CA SER A 152 5.64 -11.04 5.65
C SER A 152 6.35 -9.99 6.48
N GLY A 153 6.33 -10.13 7.81
CA GLY A 153 7.14 -9.31 8.72
C GLY A 153 8.61 -9.73 8.80
N ARG A 154 9.08 -10.59 7.88
CA ARG A 154 10.47 -11.07 7.81
C ARG A 154 11.34 -10.10 7.02
N SER A 155 12.64 -10.11 7.33
CA SER A 155 13.63 -9.43 6.52
C SER A 155 13.66 -9.95 5.09
N VAL A 156 14.05 -9.09 4.15
CA VAL A 156 14.27 -9.47 2.74
C VAL A 156 15.75 -9.36 2.42
N ASP A 157 16.44 -10.49 2.38
CA ASP A 157 17.89 -10.60 2.12
C ASP A 157 18.78 -9.84 3.09
N GLU A 158 18.35 -9.70 4.33
CA GLU A 158 19.21 -9.13 5.36
C GLU A 158 20.30 -10.13 5.72
N ASN A 159 21.56 -9.68 5.68
CA ASN A 159 22.75 -10.49 6.00
C ASN A 159 22.97 -11.71 5.08
N GLU A 160 22.32 -11.77 3.92
CA GLU A 160 22.57 -12.82 2.92
C GLU A 160 23.99 -12.73 2.36
N ASP A 161 24.61 -13.89 2.14
CA ASP A 161 25.86 -13.99 1.38
C ASP A 161 25.56 -14.18 -0.11
N PHE A 162 25.36 -13.05 -0.80
CA PHE A 162 25.09 -13.03 -2.23
C PHE A 162 26.20 -13.64 -3.10
N GLU A 163 27.41 -13.87 -2.56
CA GLU A 163 28.45 -14.56 -3.31
C GLU A 163 28.15 -16.06 -3.48
N GLU A 164 27.39 -16.65 -2.55
CA GLU A 164 26.97 -18.06 -2.60
C GLU A 164 25.77 -18.28 -3.55
N TRP A 165 25.06 -17.22 -3.90
CA TRP A 165 23.89 -17.31 -4.79
C TRP A 165 24.31 -17.68 -6.22
N SER A 166 23.47 -18.44 -6.92
CA SER A 166 23.61 -18.66 -8.35
C SER A 166 23.47 -17.33 -9.13
N ILE A 167 23.96 -17.32 -10.37
CA ILE A 167 23.81 -16.15 -11.23
C ILE A 167 22.32 -15.88 -11.53
N GLU A 168 21.52 -16.93 -11.61
CA GLU A 168 20.08 -16.89 -11.84
C GLU A 168 19.35 -16.22 -10.66
N GLU A 169 19.62 -16.66 -9.42
CA GLU A 169 19.02 -16.05 -8.21
C GLU A 169 19.39 -14.58 -8.07
N LEU A 170 20.65 -14.22 -8.36
CA LEU A 170 21.08 -12.82 -8.37
C LEU A 170 20.31 -12.00 -9.41
N ARG A 171 20.15 -12.53 -10.63
CA ARG A 171 19.41 -11.85 -11.70
C ARG A 171 17.95 -11.65 -11.31
N GLU A 172 17.31 -12.68 -10.77
CA GLU A 172 15.91 -12.60 -10.34
C GLU A 172 15.73 -11.56 -9.25
N ARG A 173 16.59 -11.55 -8.22
CA ARG A 173 16.49 -10.57 -7.16
C ARG A 173 16.80 -9.15 -7.62
N CYS A 174 17.84 -8.98 -8.44
CA CYS A 174 18.14 -7.70 -9.05
C CYS A 174 16.96 -7.16 -9.86
N ARG A 175 16.25 -8.00 -10.63
CA ARG A 175 15.06 -7.58 -11.39
C ARG A 175 13.94 -7.09 -10.48
N VAL A 176 13.68 -7.79 -9.37
CA VAL A 176 12.65 -7.38 -8.41
C VAL A 176 13.00 -6.03 -7.79
N VAL A 177 14.23 -5.87 -7.29
CA VAL A 177 14.67 -4.62 -6.64
C VAL A 177 14.79 -3.48 -7.65
N GLU A 178 15.21 -3.76 -8.89
CA GLU A 178 15.22 -2.77 -9.98
C GLU A 178 13.81 -2.30 -10.35
N ARG A 179 12.83 -3.20 -10.44
CA ARG A 179 11.41 -2.85 -10.65
C ARG A 179 10.84 -2.06 -9.48
N PHE A 180 11.27 -2.37 -8.26
CA PHE A 180 10.91 -1.61 -7.07
C PHE A 180 11.46 -0.17 -7.11
N ASP A 181 12.69 0.02 -7.59
CA ASP A 181 13.24 1.35 -7.83
C ASP A 181 12.48 2.11 -8.93
N ILE A 182 12.07 1.42 -10.00
CA ILE A 182 11.23 2.00 -11.06
C ILE A 182 9.88 2.45 -10.49
N LEU A 183 9.23 1.65 -9.65
CA LEU A 183 8.01 2.05 -8.93
C LEU A 183 8.23 3.33 -8.11
N CYS A 184 9.36 3.44 -7.40
CA CYS A 184 9.70 4.66 -6.67
C CYS A 184 9.78 5.87 -7.61
N ASP A 185 10.40 5.71 -8.79
CA ASP A 185 10.47 6.77 -9.79
C ASP A 185 9.08 7.16 -10.33
N SER A 186 8.22 6.18 -10.62
CA SER A 186 6.84 6.42 -11.05
C SER A 186 6.02 7.17 -9.99
N ILE A 187 6.20 6.85 -8.70
CA ILE A 187 5.54 7.58 -7.60
C ILE A 187 6.04 9.03 -7.53
N VAL A 188 7.33 9.29 -7.73
CA VAL A 188 7.86 10.66 -7.76
C VAL A 188 7.29 11.46 -8.93
N GLU A 189 7.21 10.84 -10.11
CA GLU A 189 6.64 11.45 -11.30
C GLU A 189 5.15 11.76 -11.11
N GLU A 190 4.40 10.81 -10.55
CA GLU A 190 2.98 10.99 -10.25
C GLU A 190 2.74 12.07 -9.19
N ALA A 191 3.54 12.11 -8.13
CA ALA A 191 3.47 13.17 -7.13
C ALA A 191 3.74 14.55 -7.74
N ALA A 192 4.74 14.67 -8.61
CA ALA A 192 5.01 15.92 -9.32
C ALA A 192 3.83 16.31 -10.23
N ARG A 193 3.29 15.34 -10.99
CA ARG A 193 2.10 15.55 -11.84
C ARG A 193 0.90 16.05 -11.02
N LEU A 194 0.61 15.41 -9.89
CA LEU A 194 -0.49 15.83 -9.00
C LEU A 194 -0.29 17.26 -8.50
N SER A 195 0.94 17.62 -8.08
CA SER A 195 1.26 18.97 -7.61
C SER A 195 1.09 20.06 -8.69
N GLU A 196 1.07 19.67 -9.96
CA GLU A 196 0.91 20.58 -11.10
C GLU A 196 -0.51 20.61 -11.66
N SER A 197 -1.30 19.56 -11.41
CA SER A 197 -2.61 19.34 -12.06
C SER A 197 -3.81 19.32 -11.11
N VAL A 198 -3.57 19.32 -9.80
CA VAL A 198 -4.61 19.29 -8.77
C VAL A 198 -4.51 20.52 -7.89
N GLU A 199 -5.67 21.12 -7.60
CA GLU A 199 -5.83 22.21 -6.64
C GLU A 199 -6.70 21.71 -5.48
N THR A 200 -6.27 22.03 -4.26
CA THR A 200 -7.03 21.72 -3.04
C THR A 200 -8.00 22.86 -2.74
N VAL A 201 -9.27 22.54 -2.53
CA VAL A 201 -10.32 23.50 -2.22
C VAL A 201 -11.00 23.11 -0.92
N GLU A 202 -11.20 24.09 -0.03
CA GLU A 202 -11.97 23.88 1.19
C GLU A 202 -13.47 23.95 0.90
N GLU A 203 -14.22 22.92 1.28
CA GLU A 203 -15.69 22.89 1.20
C GLU A 203 -16.31 22.75 2.59
N THR A 204 -17.29 23.60 2.92
CA THR A 204 -18.07 23.49 4.16
C THR A 204 -19.39 22.77 3.91
N VAL A 205 -19.57 21.62 4.57
CA VAL A 205 -20.79 20.80 4.46
C VAL A 205 -21.69 21.00 5.68
N TYR A 206 -22.96 21.35 5.46
CA TYR A 206 -23.97 21.47 6.51
C TYR A 206 -24.78 20.16 6.65
N VAL A 207 -24.83 19.59 7.86
CA VAL A 207 -25.57 18.35 8.12
C VAL A 207 -26.89 18.64 8.85
N PRO A 208 -28.05 18.23 8.31
CA PRO A 208 -29.35 18.46 8.95
C PRO A 208 -29.45 17.71 10.28
N THR A 209 -29.70 18.45 11.37
CA THR A 209 -29.76 17.91 12.73
C THR A 209 -31.12 18.17 13.38
N LYS A 210 -31.76 17.12 13.92
CA LYS A 210 -33.02 17.23 14.68
C LYS A 210 -32.71 17.37 16.18
N ARG A 211 -33.40 18.28 16.87
CA ARG A 211 -33.36 18.41 18.34
C ARG A 211 -34.77 18.51 18.93
N LYS A 212 -34.94 17.99 20.15
CA LYS A 212 -36.14 18.24 20.95
C LYS A 212 -35.95 19.56 21.71
N VAL A 213 -36.98 20.40 21.70
CA VAL A 213 -37.01 21.67 22.46
C VAL A 213 -38.27 21.71 23.30
N LEU A 214 -38.19 22.33 24.48
CA LEU A 214 -39.37 22.66 25.26
C LEU A 214 -40.11 23.82 24.57
N LYS A 215 -41.43 23.70 24.46
CA LYS A 215 -42.32 24.80 24.08
C LYS A 215 -43.34 24.97 25.18
N GLU A 216 -43.57 26.21 25.58
CA GLU A 216 -44.70 26.54 26.44
C GLU A 216 -46.00 26.19 25.71
N VAL A 217 -46.90 25.53 26.42
CA VAL A 217 -48.23 25.21 25.93
C VAL A 217 -49.15 26.32 26.41
N ALA A 218 -49.80 27.03 25.48
CA ALA A 218 -50.82 28.00 25.83
C ALA A 218 -51.98 27.25 26.52
N ILE A 219 -52.25 27.60 27.77
CA ILE A 219 -53.40 27.07 28.52
C ILE A 219 -54.62 27.85 28.02
N CYS A 220 -55.55 27.15 27.36
CA CYS A 220 -56.85 27.68 26.96
C CYS A 220 -57.78 27.85 28.17
#